data_AF-A0A914PVT3-F1
#
_entry.id   AF-A0A914PVT3-F1
#
_cell.length_a   1.000
_cell.length_b   1.000
_cell.length_c   1.000
_cell.angle_alpha   90.00
_cell.angle_beta   90.00
_cell.angle_gamma   90.00
#
_symmetry.space_group_name_H-M   'P 1'
#
loop_
_entity.id
_entity.type
_entity.pdbx_description
1 polymer ?
#
loop_
_entity_poly.entity_id
_entity_poly.type
_entity_poly.pdbx_seq_one_letter_code
_entity_poly.pdbx_strand_id
1 'polypeptide(L)'
;MTTDLGMKVYTKGRPPWYDIHGHTLNKPYLIGICGGSASGKTTVATSIIERLGMPWVTVLSMDSFYKVLTPAQHELASTNEYNFDTPDAFDFHLLYETLLRLSEGKSVDVPVYDFTTHKRDINTNVINC
;
A
#
# COMPACT_ATOMS: atom_id res chain seq x y z
N MET A 1 -7.16 -27.74 4.02
CA MET A 1 -7.70 -28.52 2.89
C MET A 1 -8.29 -27.53 1.90
N THR A 2 -8.41 -27.88 0.62
CA THR A 2 -9.09 -27.03 -0.37
C THR A 2 -10.38 -27.75 -0.76
N THR A 3 -11.51 -27.06 -0.83
CA THR A 3 -12.75 -27.65 -1.35
C THR A 3 -12.66 -27.83 -2.87
N ASP A 4 -13.53 -28.65 -3.46
CA ASP A 4 -13.60 -28.85 -4.92
C ASP A 4 -13.87 -27.56 -5.72
N LEU A 5 -14.36 -26.51 -5.06
CA LEU A 5 -14.51 -25.14 -5.58
C LEU A 5 -13.24 -24.27 -5.50
N GLY A 6 -12.08 -24.85 -5.17
CA GLY A 6 -10.81 -24.12 -5.04
C GLY A 6 -10.66 -23.25 -3.79
N MET A 7 -11.68 -23.14 -2.93
CA MET A 7 -11.58 -22.37 -1.69
C MET A 7 -10.69 -23.04 -0.64
N LYS A 8 -9.70 -22.30 -0.13
CA LYS A 8 -8.87 -22.70 1.02
C LYS A 8 -9.73 -22.78 2.29
N VAL A 9 -9.78 -23.95 2.91
CA VAL A 9 -10.40 -24.17 4.22
C VAL A 9 -9.40 -23.82 5.32
N TYR A 10 -9.71 -22.77 6.08
CA TYR A 10 -8.97 -22.33 7.26
C TYR A 10 -9.36 -23.20 8.45
N THR A 11 -8.38 -23.89 9.05
CA THR A 11 -8.61 -24.92 10.08
C THR A 11 -8.59 -24.41 11.52
N LYS A 12 -8.31 -23.11 11.74
CA LYS A 12 -8.39 -22.44 13.04
C LYS A 12 -8.94 -21.04 12.88
N GLY A 13 -9.97 -20.74 13.67
CA GLY A 13 -10.62 -19.44 13.66
C GLY A 13 -11.39 -19.16 12.39
N ARG A 14 -11.97 -17.96 12.34
CA ARG A 14 -12.84 -17.52 11.27
C ARG A 14 -12.13 -16.46 10.44
N PRO A 15 -12.15 -16.52 9.09
CA PRO A 15 -11.40 -15.55 8.29
C PRO A 15 -11.93 -14.12 8.50
N PRO A 16 -11.05 -13.11 8.57
CA PRO A 16 -11.43 -11.74 8.95
C PRO A 16 -12.33 -11.02 7.93
N TRP A 17 -12.53 -11.57 6.73
CA TRP A 17 -13.39 -11.03 5.68
C TRP A 17 -14.86 -11.52 5.74
N TYR A 18 -15.30 -12.08 6.87
CA TYR A 18 -16.71 -12.45 7.07
C TYR A 18 -17.30 -11.87 8.39
N ASP A 19 -18.54 -11.36 8.36
CA ASP A 19 -19.32 -10.79 9.50
C ASP A 19 -19.65 -11.85 10.56
N ILE A 20 -20.14 -11.59 11.78
CA ILE A 20 -20.29 -12.68 12.77
C ILE A 20 -21.29 -13.81 12.41
N HIS A 21 -22.08 -13.68 11.35
CA HIS A 21 -23.13 -14.62 10.93
C HIS A 21 -22.74 -15.54 9.77
N GLY A 22 -21.75 -15.17 8.96
CA GLY A 22 -21.35 -15.95 7.77
C GLY A 22 -21.18 -15.13 6.49
N HIS A 23 -21.67 -13.89 6.47
CA HIS A 23 -21.72 -13.04 5.29
C HIS A 23 -20.33 -12.47 4.97
N THR A 24 -20.02 -12.29 3.69
CA THR A 24 -18.81 -11.57 3.27
C THR A 24 -18.88 -10.11 3.72
N LEU A 25 -17.78 -9.60 4.27
CA LEU A 25 -17.63 -8.17 4.51
C LEU A 25 -17.32 -7.48 3.18
N ASN A 26 -18.28 -6.74 2.65
CA ASN A 26 -18.11 -5.96 1.40
C ASN A 26 -17.19 -4.73 1.56
N LYS A 27 -16.45 -4.61 2.68
CA LYS A 27 -15.55 -3.49 2.96
C LYS A 27 -14.10 -3.98 2.97
N PRO A 28 -13.19 -3.38 2.18
CA PRO A 28 -11.77 -3.72 2.21
C PRO A 28 -11.15 -3.57 3.60
N TYR A 29 -10.27 -4.52 3.95
CA TYR A 29 -9.60 -4.57 5.24
C TYR A 29 -8.16 -4.04 5.14
N LEU A 30 -7.89 -2.89 5.74
CA LEU A 30 -6.59 -2.21 5.69
C LEU A 30 -5.69 -2.67 6.84
N ILE A 31 -4.44 -3.02 6.52
CA ILE A 31 -3.40 -3.37 7.50
C ILE A 31 -2.20 -2.44 7.31
N GLY A 32 -1.87 -1.65 8.33
CA GLY A 32 -0.66 -0.83 8.34
C GLY A 32 0.57 -1.62 8.79
N ILE A 33 1.67 -1.51 8.04
CA ILE A 33 2.97 -2.11 8.39
C ILE A 33 3.98 -0.96 8.56
N CYS A 34 4.30 -0.63 9.81
CA CYS A 34 5.15 0.50 10.18
C CYS A 34 6.52 0.05 10.73
N GLY A 35 7.52 0.93 10.65
CA GLY A 35 8.90 0.65 11.06
C GLY A 35 9.91 1.51 10.31
N GLY A 36 11.15 1.58 10.79
CA GLY A 36 12.22 2.38 10.18
C GLY A 36 12.60 1.95 8.75
N SER A 37 13.42 2.75 8.09
CA SER A 37 14.02 2.35 6.81
C SER A 37 14.85 1.06 6.99
N ALA A 38 14.93 0.24 5.93
CA ALA A 38 15.57 -1.08 5.92
C ALA A 38 15.07 -2.13 6.96
N SER A 39 14.02 -1.84 7.76
CA SER A 39 13.54 -2.76 8.82
C SER A 39 12.78 -4.01 8.32
N GLY A 40 12.85 -4.35 7.03
CA GLY A 40 12.20 -5.52 6.43
C GLY A 40 10.68 -5.41 6.16
N LYS A 41 10.07 -4.21 6.27
CA LYS A 41 8.62 -3.99 6.05
C LYS A 41 8.09 -4.64 4.78
N THR A 42 8.74 -4.36 3.65
CA THR A 42 8.37 -4.87 2.32
C THR A 42 8.48 -6.40 2.26
N THR A 43 9.55 -6.97 2.81
CA THR A 43 9.76 -8.43 2.90
C THR A 43 8.65 -9.12 3.71
N VAL A 44 8.23 -8.50 4.82
CA VAL A 44 7.12 -9.01 5.64
C VAL A 44 5.80 -8.91 4.89
N ALA A 45 5.51 -7.77 4.24
CA ALA A 45 4.29 -7.59 3.44
C ALA A 45 4.18 -8.62 2.30
N THR A 46 5.25 -8.79 1.51
CA THR A 46 5.30 -9.77 0.42
C THR A 46 5.13 -11.19 0.95
N SER A 47 5.85 -11.59 2.01
CA SER A 47 5.72 -12.96 2.55
C SER A 47 4.34 -13.24 3.16
N ILE A 48 3.65 -12.23 3.70
CA ILE A 48 2.25 -12.36 4.13
C ILE A 48 1.36 -12.67 2.92
N ILE A 49 1.50 -11.94 1.81
CA ILE A 49 0.69 -12.15 0.60
C ILE A 49 0.97 -13.51 -0.04
N GLU A 50 2.24 -13.91 -0.17
CA GLU A 50 2.62 -15.23 -0.67
C GLU A 50 2.01 -16.36 0.17
N ARG A 51 2.08 -16.26 1.50
CA ARG A 51 1.54 -17.28 2.43
C ARG A 51 0.02 -17.31 2.44
N LEU A 52 -0.65 -16.15 2.34
CA LEU A 52 -2.08 -16.09 2.15
C LEU A 52 -2.45 -16.75 0.82
N GLY A 53 -1.72 -16.41 -0.26
CA GLY A 53 -1.94 -16.89 -1.63
C GLY A 53 -3.37 -16.64 -2.08
N MET A 54 -3.79 -15.37 -2.02
CA MET A 54 -5.14 -14.88 -2.32
C MET A 54 -5.02 -13.72 -3.32
N PRO A 55 -5.69 -13.75 -4.48
CA PRO A 55 -5.43 -12.79 -5.56
C PRO A 55 -5.99 -11.38 -5.31
N TRP A 56 -6.83 -11.19 -4.28
CA TRP A 56 -7.43 -9.91 -3.91
C TRP A 56 -6.72 -9.20 -2.75
N VAL A 57 -5.47 -9.58 -2.45
CA VAL A 57 -4.63 -8.87 -1.46
C VAL A 57 -3.53 -8.11 -2.20
N THR A 58 -3.43 -6.82 -1.94
CA THR A 58 -2.48 -5.90 -2.60
C THR A 58 -1.61 -5.17 -1.58
N VAL A 59 -0.45 -4.67 -2.01
CA VAL A 59 0.41 -3.77 -1.21
C VAL A 59 0.27 -2.35 -1.75
N LEU A 60 -0.03 -1.41 -0.87
CA LEU A 60 0.14 0.01 -1.13
C LEU A 60 1.39 0.49 -0.39
N SER A 61 2.42 0.97 -1.10
CA SER A 61 3.55 1.63 -0.45
C SER A 61 3.22 3.10 -0.19
N MET A 62 3.58 3.59 1.00
CA MET A 62 3.52 5.03 1.30
C MET A 62 4.56 5.84 0.52
N ASP A 63 5.64 5.20 0.04
CA ASP A 63 6.70 5.87 -0.71
C ASP A 63 6.22 6.39 -2.08
N SER A 64 5.17 5.80 -2.65
CA SER A 64 4.48 6.33 -3.85
C SER A 64 3.99 7.78 -3.65
N PHE A 65 3.76 8.19 -2.40
CA PHE A 65 3.17 9.47 -2.04
C PHE A 65 4.20 10.52 -1.61
N TYR A 66 5.49 10.34 -1.91
CA TYR A 66 6.43 11.46 -1.83
C TYR A 66 5.95 12.64 -2.72
N LYS A 67 6.23 13.86 -2.26
CA LYS A 67 6.04 15.09 -3.04
C LYS A 67 7.13 15.18 -4.11
N VAL A 68 6.76 15.73 -5.27
CA VAL A 68 7.74 16.15 -6.27
C VAL A 68 8.56 17.31 -5.69
N LEU A 69 9.88 17.24 -5.78
CA LEU A 69 10.74 18.28 -5.24
C LEU A 69 10.69 19.57 -6.09
N THR A 70 10.75 20.71 -5.40
CA THR A 70 11.01 22.00 -6.04
C THR A 70 12.49 22.13 -6.45
N PRO A 71 12.86 23.08 -7.33
CA PRO A 71 14.26 23.27 -7.73
C PRO A 71 15.23 23.45 -6.54
N ALA A 72 14.87 24.25 -5.54
CA ALA A 72 15.67 24.43 -4.34
C ALA A 72 15.80 23.16 -3.48
N GLN A 73 14.78 22.31 -3.46
CA GLN A 73 14.84 21.01 -2.77
C GLN A 73 15.67 19.98 -3.56
N HIS A 74 15.71 20.06 -4.90
CA HIS A 74 16.62 19.26 -5.72
C HIS A 74 18.09 19.62 -5.46
N GLU A 75 18.41 20.90 -5.26
CA GLU A 75 19.76 21.34 -4.88
C GLU A 75 20.17 20.72 -3.53
N LEU A 76 19.32 20.84 -2.50
CA LEU A 76 19.54 20.21 -1.19
C LEU A 76 19.60 18.67 -1.27
N ALA A 77 18.80 18.03 -2.13
CA ALA A 77 18.87 16.58 -2.32
C ALA A 77 20.21 16.17 -2.95
N SER A 78 20.76 16.96 -3.87
CA SER A 78 22.05 16.69 -4.52
C SER A 78 23.25 16.79 -3.57
N THR A 79 23.14 17.57 -2.49
CA THR A 79 24.15 17.68 -1.43
C THR A 79 23.91 16.72 -0.25
N ASN A 80 22.84 15.91 -0.29
CA ASN A 80 22.34 15.06 0.81
C ASN A 80 21.85 15.86 2.04
N GLU A 81 21.45 17.11 1.85
CA GLU A 81 20.92 18.00 2.90
C GLU A 81 19.37 18.00 2.97
N TYR A 82 18.70 17.36 2.00
CA TYR A 82 17.24 17.19 2.02
C TYR A 82 16.82 15.97 2.84
N ASN A 83 15.95 16.18 3.85
CA ASN A 83 15.47 15.11 4.73
C ASN A 83 14.13 14.51 4.28
N PHE A 84 14.19 13.34 3.65
CA PHE A 84 13.03 12.57 3.19
C PHE A 84 12.22 11.91 4.33
N ASP A 85 12.79 11.72 5.52
CA ASP A 85 12.09 11.11 6.68
C ASP A 85 11.20 12.12 7.45
N THR A 86 10.99 13.32 6.91
CA THR A 86 10.06 14.31 7.48
C THR A 86 8.61 14.06 7.01
N PRO A 87 7.59 14.30 7.86
CA PRO A 87 6.19 14.23 7.43
C PRO A 87 5.92 15.13 6.21
N ASP A 88 6.53 16.31 6.15
CA ASP A 88 6.35 17.25 5.05
C ASP A 88 6.88 16.74 3.69
N ALA A 89 7.70 15.69 3.64
CA ALA A 89 8.10 15.06 2.39
C ALA A 89 6.93 14.30 1.71
N PHE A 90 5.88 13.95 2.45
CA PHE A 90 4.74 13.17 1.94
C PHE A 90 3.53 14.04 1.56
N ASP A 91 2.86 13.64 0.49
CA ASP A 91 1.57 14.15 0.03
C ASP A 91 0.43 13.43 0.78
N PHE A 92 0.26 13.80 2.04
CA PHE A 92 -0.78 13.23 2.91
C PHE A 92 -2.20 13.45 2.39
N HIS A 93 -2.44 14.51 1.60
CA HIS A 93 -3.76 14.75 1.02
C HIS A 93 -4.06 13.68 -0.04
N LEU A 94 -3.13 13.43 -0.98
CA LEU A 94 -3.28 12.37 -1.96
C LEU A 94 -3.38 10.98 -1.30
N LEU A 95 -2.53 10.70 -0.31
CA LEU A 95 -2.59 9.44 0.44
C LEU A 95 -3.94 9.24 1.14
N TYR A 96 -4.48 10.28 1.78
CA TYR A 96 -5.79 10.24 2.42
C TYR A 96 -6.91 9.94 1.42
N GLU A 97 -6.96 10.66 0.29
CA GLU A 97 -7.97 10.44 -0.76
C GLU A 97 -7.88 9.03 -1.35
N THR A 98 -6.66 8.52 -1.60
CA THR A 98 -6.46 7.15 -2.07
C THR A 98 -6.96 6.13 -1.05
N LEU A 99 -6.60 6.26 0.23
CA LEU A 99 -7.04 5.34 1.29
C LEU A 99 -8.55 5.41 1.53
N LEU A 100 -9.16 6.59 1.46
CA LEU A 100 -10.60 6.78 1.58
C LEU A 100 -11.34 6.03 0.48
N ARG A 101 -10.97 6.26 -0.79
CA ARG A 101 -11.57 5.58 -1.95
C ARG A 101 -11.41 4.06 -1.90
N LEU A 102 -10.23 3.57 -1.52
CA LEU A 102 -10.00 2.13 -1.29
C LEU A 102 -10.90 1.60 -0.18
N SER A 103 -11.10 2.33 0.92
CA SER A 103 -11.99 1.91 2.01
C SER A 103 -13.48 1.86 1.61
N GLU A 104 -13.85 2.53 0.53
CA GLU A 104 -15.18 2.49 -0.10
C GLU A 104 -15.31 1.42 -1.20
N GLY A 105 -14.26 0.64 -1.47
CA GLY A 105 -14.25 -0.36 -2.54
C GLY A 105 -14.16 0.23 -3.95
N LYS A 106 -13.59 1.43 -4.10
CA LYS A 106 -13.39 2.08 -5.41
C LYS A 106 -11.96 1.89 -5.89
N SER A 107 -11.78 1.52 -7.16
CA SER A 107 -10.46 1.53 -7.79
C SER A 107 -9.78 2.91 -7.75
N VAL A 108 -8.46 2.88 -7.70
CA VAL A 108 -7.58 4.06 -7.59
C VAL A 108 -6.35 3.91 -8.47
N ASP A 109 -5.92 5.02 -9.04
CA ASP A 109 -4.61 5.19 -9.64
C ASP A 109 -3.61 5.62 -8.56
N VAL A 110 -2.64 4.75 -8.26
CA VAL A 110 -1.56 5.05 -7.33
C VAL A 110 -0.38 5.64 -8.12
N PRO A 111 0.17 6.81 -7.73
CA PRO A 111 1.36 7.35 -8.39
C PRO A 111 2.56 6.41 -8.27
N VAL A 112 3.37 6.34 -9.33
CA VAL A 112 4.73 5.79 -9.26
C VAL A 112 5.68 6.95 -8.96
N TYR A 113 6.52 6.81 -7.93
CA TYR A 113 7.53 7.81 -7.58
C TYR A 113 8.91 7.30 -7.96
N ASP A 114 9.65 8.08 -8.75
CA ASP A 114 11.03 7.79 -9.11
C ASP A 114 11.98 8.45 -8.11
N PHE A 115 12.66 7.60 -7.33
CA PHE A 115 13.68 8.02 -6.36
C PHE A 115 14.95 8.61 -6.99
N THR A 116 15.17 8.41 -8.29
CA THR A 116 16.33 8.93 -9.02
C THR A 116 16.11 10.37 -9.45
N THR A 117 14.93 10.68 -10.02
CA THR A 117 14.59 12.03 -10.47
C THR A 117 13.73 12.82 -9.49
N HIS A 118 13.34 12.23 -8.36
CA HIS A 118 12.43 12.78 -7.34
C HIS A 118 11.13 13.38 -7.91
N LYS A 119 10.56 12.68 -8.89
CA LYS A 119 9.34 13.05 -9.62
C LYS A 119 8.36 11.89 -9.62
N ARG A 120 7.10 12.20 -9.92
CA ARG A 120 6.10 11.19 -10.25
C ARG A 120 6.24 10.81 -11.72
N ASP A 121 6.17 9.52 -12.00
CA ASP A 121 6.07 8.99 -13.36
C ASP A 121 4.72 9.44 -13.98
N ILE A 122 4.62 9.37 -15.30
CA ILE A 122 3.34 9.51 -16.01
C ILE A 122 2.47 8.26 -15.85
N ASN A 123 3.10 7.11 -15.56
CA ASN A 123 2.44 5.83 -15.32
C ASN A 123 1.94 5.71 -13.88
N THR A 124 0.79 5.07 -13.70
CA THR A 124 0.16 4.78 -12.41
C THR A 124 0.03 3.27 -12.20
N ASN A 125 0.05 2.85 -10.94
CA ASN A 125 -0.31 1.49 -10.54
C ASN A 125 -1.81 1.47 -10.19
N VAL A 126 -2.61 0.77 -10.98
CA VAL A 126 -4.04 0.61 -10.69
C VAL A 126 -4.24 -0.41 -9.57
N ILE A 127 -4.90 0.00 -8.49
CA ILE A 127 -5.47 -0.93 -7.50
C ILE A 127 -6.97 -1.05 -7.76
N ASN A 128 -7.42 -2.29 -7.91
CA ASN A 128 -8.84 -2.64 -8.04
C ASN A 128 -9.39 -3.20 -6.72
N CYS A 129 -10.69 -3.01 -6.50
CA CYS A 129 -11.46 -3.53 -5.36
C CYS A 129 -12.68 -4.30 -5.87
#